data_AF-A0AAW0VPY4-F1
#
_entry.id   AF-A0AAW0VPY4-F1
#
_cell.length_a   1.000
_cell.length_b   1.000
_cell.length_c   1.000
_cell.angle_alpha   90.00
_cell.angle_beta   90.00
_cell.angle_gamma   90.00
#
_symmetry.space_group_name_H-M   'P 1'
#
loop_
_entity.id
_entity.type
_entity.pdbx_description
1 polymer ?
#
loop_
_entity_poly.entity_id
_entity_poly.type
_entity_poly.pdbx_seq_one_letter_code
_entity_poly.pdbx_strand_id
1 'polypeptide(L)'
;FNTFVIVLVEVSMISNIFQGGVQYNVVPAELNVGFDIRVSPTQDLTTFEEKITSLCKAAGEDVTYEFVVNKLPEASERQNQVTCVEDGKNPWWDAFSQACKHQGVNLEKQILCGGTDIRYLRQ
;
A
#
# COMPACT_ATOMS: atom_id res chain seq x y z
N PHE A 1 7.62 28.23 -3.18
CA PHE A 1 6.73 27.72 -2.13
C PHE A 1 5.57 26.99 -2.78
N ASN A 2 5.75 25.73 -3.15
CA ASN A 2 4.65 24.87 -3.57
C ASN A 2 4.46 23.83 -2.48
N THR A 3 3.47 24.07 -1.63
CA THR A 3 3.00 23.07 -0.68
C THR A 3 2.28 21.99 -1.47
N PHE A 4 2.93 20.84 -1.65
CA PHE A 4 2.29 19.66 -2.21
C PHE A 4 1.49 18.97 -1.13
N VAL A 5 0.17 19.19 -1.15
CA VAL A 5 -0.78 18.45 -0.32
C VAL A 5 -1.37 17.34 -1.20
N ILE A 6 -0.85 16.13 -1.06
CA ILE A 6 -1.44 14.93 -1.66
C ILE A 6 -2.44 14.37 -0.65
N VAL A 7 -3.73 14.42 -0.97
CA VAL A 7 -4.80 13.74 -0.21
C VAL A 7 -5.42 12.71 -1.14
N LEU A 8 -5.20 11.44 -0.83
CA LEU A 8 -5.87 10.30 -1.47
C LEU A 8 -6.82 9.67 -0.44
N VAL A 9 -8.11 9.64 -0.77
CA VAL A 9 -9.22 9.40 0.17
C VAL A 9 -9.45 7.91 0.46
N GLU A 10 -8.77 6.99 -0.23
CA GLU A 10 -8.94 5.53 -0.06
C GLU A 10 -7.65 4.78 0.31
N VAL A 11 -6.57 5.52 0.59
CA VAL A 11 -5.25 4.95 0.91
C VAL A 11 -4.81 5.48 2.26
N SER A 12 -4.42 4.59 3.17
CA SER A 12 -3.69 5.03 4.36
C SER A 12 -2.30 5.50 3.91
N MET A 13 -2.05 6.81 4.02
CA MET A 13 -0.78 7.43 3.66
C MET A 13 -0.14 8.06 4.90
N ILE A 14 1.09 7.66 5.21
CA ILE A 14 1.87 8.26 6.30
C ILE A 14 3.13 8.85 5.69
N SER A 15 3.36 10.15 5.94
CA SER A 15 4.61 10.80 5.56
C SER A 15 5.65 10.53 6.65
N ASN A 16 6.73 9.84 6.28
CA ASN A 16 7.68 9.29 7.25
C ASN A 16 9.05 9.95 7.18
N ILE A 17 9.42 10.55 6.05
CA ILE A 17 10.76 11.11 5.81
C ILE A 17 10.62 12.42 5.04
N PHE A 18 11.23 13.48 5.58
CA PHE A 18 11.46 14.74 4.88
C PHE A 18 12.95 15.06 4.95
N GLN A 19 13.59 15.23 3.80
CA GLN A 19 15.01 15.53 3.72
C GLN A 19 15.26 16.63 2.68
N GLY A 20 15.90 17.72 3.08
CA GLY A 20 16.30 18.78 2.17
C GLY A 20 17.05 19.91 2.88
N GLY A 21 18.01 20.51 2.18
CA GLY A 21 18.81 21.64 2.66
C GLY A 21 20.04 21.24 3.45
N VAL A 22 21.08 22.09 3.39
CA VAL A 22 22.36 21.90 4.09
C VAL A 22 22.58 22.97 5.16
N GLN A 23 22.10 24.20 4.92
CA GLN A 23 22.23 25.35 5.82
C GLN A 23 21.00 26.26 5.73
N TYR A 24 20.74 27.04 6.78
CA TYR A 24 19.58 27.93 6.88
C TYR A 24 19.55 29.07 5.86
N ASN A 25 20.70 29.49 5.35
CA ASN A 25 20.87 30.60 4.41
C ASN A 25 21.11 30.12 2.96
N VAL A 26 20.96 28.83 2.68
CA VAL A 26 21.15 28.26 1.34
C VAL A 26 19.84 27.63 0.88
N VAL A 27 19.41 28.00 -0.33
CA VAL A 27 18.25 27.37 -0.97
C VAL A 27 18.62 25.91 -1.30
N PRO A 28 17.83 24.91 -0.86
CA PRO A 28 18.11 23.52 -1.17
C PRO A 28 18.09 23.27 -2.67
N ALA A 29 19.04 22.49 -3.18
CA ALA A 29 19.02 22.02 -4.55
C ALA A 29 17.92 20.96 -4.77
N GLU A 30 17.66 20.13 -3.76
CA GLU A 30 16.72 19.01 -3.83
C GLU A 30 15.93 18.87 -2.51
N LEU A 31 14.71 18.35 -2.62
CA LEU A 31 13.85 17.98 -1.51
C LEU A 31 13.30 16.58 -1.76
N ASN A 32 13.52 15.68 -0.82
CA ASN A 32 13.04 14.30 -0.88
C ASN A 32 11.98 14.07 0.20
N VAL A 33 10.87 13.45 -0.20
CA VAL A 33 9.76 13.10 0.69
C VAL A 33 9.38 11.64 0.51
N GLY A 34 9.37 10.89 1.61
CA GLY A 34 8.99 9.48 1.63
C GLY A 34 7.58 9.28 2.18
N PHE A 35 6.78 8.50 1.46
CA PHE A 35 5.42 8.12 1.85
C PHE A 35 5.32 6.60 2.00
N ASP A 36 4.74 6.11 3.10
CA ASP A 36 4.24 4.74 3.22
C ASP A 36 2.77 4.74 2.76
N ILE A 37 2.49 3.96 1.72
CA ILE A 37 1.18 3.89 1.06
C ILE A 37 0.69 2.45 1.16
N ARG A 38 -0.46 2.25 1.82
CA ARG A 38 -1.14 0.96 1.90
C ARG A 38 -2.32 0.92 0.94
N VAL A 39 -2.16 0.20 -0.17
CA VAL A 39 -3.18 0.03 -1.19
C VAL A 39 -4.09 -1.16 -0.85
N SER A 40 -5.40 -1.01 -1.06
CA SER A 40 -6.36 -2.10 -0.88
C SER A 40 -6.10 -3.26 -1.86
N PRO A 41 -6.32 -4.52 -1.46
CA PRO A 41 -6.23 -5.66 -2.38
C PRO A 41 -7.19 -5.61 -3.57
N THR A 42 -8.28 -4.85 -3.46
CA THR A 42 -9.29 -4.71 -4.52
C THR A 42 -8.95 -3.62 -5.53
N GLN A 43 -7.92 -2.82 -5.26
CA GLN A 43 -7.58 -1.68 -6.09
C GLN A 43 -6.58 -2.09 -7.17
N ASP A 44 -6.82 -1.64 -8.39
CA ASP A 44 -5.88 -1.85 -9.50
C ASP A 44 -4.61 -1.00 -9.28
N LEU A 45 -3.48 -1.69 -9.20
CA LEU A 45 -2.19 -1.09 -8.97
C LEU A 45 -1.70 -0.31 -10.20
N THR A 46 -2.13 -0.69 -11.41
CA THR A 46 -1.79 0.02 -12.64
C THR A 46 -2.42 1.41 -12.65
N THR A 47 -3.74 1.46 -12.43
CA THR A 47 -4.49 2.72 -12.28
C THR A 47 -3.92 3.59 -11.15
N PHE A 48 -3.45 2.96 -10.07
CA PHE A 48 -2.82 3.69 -8.96
C PHE A 48 -1.48 4.33 -9.39
N GLU A 49 -0.61 3.60 -10.07
CA GLU A 49 0.67 4.11 -10.57
C GLU A 49 0.46 5.22 -11.61
N GLU A 50 -0.53 5.10 -12.48
CA GLU A 50 -0.91 6.16 -13.43
C GLU A 50 -1.33 7.44 -12.70
N LYS A 51 -2.08 7.32 -11.60
CA LYS A 51 -2.45 8.48 -10.77
C LYS A 51 -1.21 9.15 -10.16
N ILE A 52 -0.28 8.38 -9.58
CA ILE A 52 0.97 8.92 -9.03
C ILE A 52 1.78 9.62 -10.13
N THR A 53 1.92 8.98 -11.29
CA THR A 53 2.61 9.54 -12.44
C THR A 53 1.99 10.85 -12.92
N SER A 54 0.66 10.91 -12.98
CA SER A 54 -0.08 12.12 -13.37
C SER A 54 0.11 13.25 -12.36
N LEU A 55 0.09 12.94 -11.05
CA LEU A 55 0.34 13.91 -9.99
C LEU A 55 1.76 14.49 -10.06
N CYS A 56 2.78 13.64 -10.26
CA CYS A 56 4.16 14.10 -10.42
C CYS A 56 4.33 14.97 -11.67
N LYS A 57 3.73 14.58 -12.80
CA LYS A 57 3.75 15.40 -14.03
C LYS A 57 3.09 16.76 -13.84
N ALA A 58 1.98 16.81 -13.12
CA ALA A 58 1.29 18.07 -12.80
C ALA A 58 2.08 18.94 -11.81
N ALA A 59 2.93 18.33 -10.97
CA ALA A 59 3.76 19.01 -9.99
C ALA A 59 4.96 19.74 -10.62
N GLY A 60 5.49 19.22 -11.73
CA GLY A 60 6.57 19.83 -12.51
C GLY A 60 7.44 18.78 -13.19
N GLU A 61 8.14 19.17 -14.25
CA GLU A 61 9.01 18.25 -15.02
C GLU A 61 10.20 17.74 -14.18
N ASP A 62 10.65 18.53 -13.20
CA ASP A 62 11.74 18.18 -12.28
C ASP A 62 11.28 17.30 -11.09
N VAL A 63 10.00 16.90 -11.04
CA VAL A 63 9.46 16.07 -9.96
C VAL A 63 9.48 14.60 -10.38
N THR A 64 10.34 13.82 -9.75
CA THR A 64 10.47 12.37 -9.97
C THR A 64 10.00 11.58 -8.75
N TYR A 65 9.66 10.31 -8.95
CA TYR A 65 9.33 9.39 -7.87
C TYR A 65 9.97 8.01 -8.11
N GLU A 66 10.16 7.26 -7.03
CA GLU A 66 10.60 5.88 -7.08
C GLU A 66 9.85 5.02 -6.05
N PHE A 67 9.64 3.75 -6.36
CA PHE A 67 9.10 2.77 -5.43
C PHE A 67 10.24 2.06 -4.69
N VAL A 68 10.33 2.27 -3.38
CA VAL A 68 11.40 1.72 -2.52
C VAL A 68 11.15 0.25 -2.16
N VAL A 69 9.87 -0.14 -2.02
CA VAL A 69 9.44 -1.48 -1.64
C VAL A 69 8.45 -1.97 -2.70
N ASN A 70 8.62 -3.22 -3.16
CA ASN A 70 7.76 -3.88 -4.14
C ASN A 70 7.68 -3.16 -5.49
N LYS A 71 8.64 -3.44 -6.38
CA LYS A 71 8.63 -2.91 -7.75
C LYS A 71 7.37 -3.41 -8.49
N LEU A 72 6.53 -2.49 -8.93
CA LEU A 72 5.49 -2.76 -9.94
C LEU A 72 6.20 -3.03 -11.29
N PRO A 73 5.73 -3.96 -12.15
CA PRO A 73 4.50 -4.75 -12.04
C PRO A 73 4.67 -6.18 -11.47
N GLU A 74 5.90 -6.68 -11.26
CA GLU A 74 6.11 -8.08 -10.81
C GLU A 74 5.55 -8.39 -9.41
N ALA A 75 5.36 -7.34 -8.60
CA ALA A 75 4.73 -7.40 -7.29
C ALA A 75 3.19 -7.43 -7.33
N SER A 76 2.55 -6.91 -8.39
CA SER A 76 1.14 -6.51 -8.34
C SER A 76 0.17 -7.68 -8.25
N GLU A 77 0.39 -8.76 -9.00
CA GLU A 77 -0.51 -9.91 -8.98
C GLU A 77 -0.25 -10.88 -7.84
N ARG A 78 1.00 -10.98 -7.37
CA ARG A 78 1.40 -11.96 -6.34
C ARG A 78 1.24 -11.45 -4.93
N GLN A 79 1.41 -10.15 -4.69
CA GLN A 79 1.38 -9.58 -3.34
C GLN A 79 0.01 -9.05 -2.93
N ASN A 80 -0.88 -8.76 -3.88
CA ASN A 80 -2.21 -8.21 -3.60
C ASN A 80 -3.30 -9.29 -3.39
N GLN A 81 -2.91 -10.56 -3.30
CA GLN A 81 -3.86 -11.66 -3.09
C GLN A 81 -4.37 -11.72 -1.65
N VAL A 82 -5.66 -12.01 -1.52
CA VAL A 82 -6.33 -12.23 -0.24
C VAL A 82 -6.58 -13.72 0.00
N THR A 83 -6.51 -14.14 1.25
CA THR A 83 -6.93 -15.48 1.63
C THR A 83 -8.44 -15.61 1.40
N CYS A 84 -8.88 -16.61 0.65
CA CYS A 84 -10.30 -16.89 0.51
C CYS A 84 -10.89 -17.31 1.87
N VAL A 85 -11.92 -16.59 2.29
CA VAL A 85 -12.64 -16.78 3.56
C VAL A 85 -14.12 -17.09 3.30
N GLU A 86 -14.40 -17.74 2.18
CA GLU A 86 -15.74 -18.22 1.81
C GLU A 86 -15.88 -19.70 2.18
N ASP A 87 -17.01 -20.04 2.78
CA ASP A 87 -17.29 -21.40 3.23
C ASP A 87 -17.38 -22.34 2.00
N GLY A 88 -16.66 -23.47 2.03
CA GLY A 88 -16.60 -24.48 0.97
C GLY A 88 -15.58 -24.21 -0.14
N LYS A 89 -14.88 -23.06 -0.12
CA LYS A 89 -13.88 -22.70 -1.15
C LYS A 89 -12.44 -22.84 -0.70
N ASN A 90 -12.20 -22.89 0.61
CA ASN A 90 -10.86 -23.03 1.17
C ASN A 90 -10.90 -24.02 2.34
N PRO A 91 -10.30 -25.21 2.21
CA PRO A 91 -10.37 -26.25 3.25
C PRO A 91 -9.78 -25.78 4.59
N TRP A 92 -8.79 -24.89 4.57
CA TRP A 92 -8.19 -24.33 5.77
C TRP A 92 -9.12 -23.33 6.47
N TRP A 93 -9.81 -22.50 5.69
CA TRP A 93 -10.83 -21.59 6.23
C TRP A 93 -12.01 -22.38 6.80
N ASP A 94 -12.45 -23.42 6.10
CA ASP A 94 -13.56 -24.26 6.55
C ASP A 94 -13.24 -24.95 7.87
N ALA A 95 -12.06 -25.57 7.99
CA ALA A 95 -11.62 -26.20 9.22
C ALA A 95 -11.55 -25.19 10.39
N PHE A 96 -10.97 -24.01 10.16
CA PHE A 96 -10.84 -22.96 11.17
C PHE A 96 -12.21 -22.40 11.59
N SER A 97 -13.04 -22.01 10.62
CA SER A 97 -14.35 -21.40 10.90
C SER A 97 -15.31 -22.37 11.59
N GLN A 98 -15.29 -23.66 11.24
CA GLN A 98 -16.08 -24.69 11.92
C GLN A 98 -15.64 -24.89 13.37
N ALA A 99 -14.33 -24.92 13.63
CA ALA A 99 -13.81 -25.03 14.99
C ALA A 99 -14.25 -23.84 15.86
N CYS A 100 -14.20 -22.61 15.34
CA CYS A 100 -14.70 -21.42 16.04
C CYS A 100 -16.22 -21.47 16.29
N LYS A 101 -17.00 -21.90 15.28
CA LYS A 101 -18.46 -22.09 15.42
C LYS A 101 -18.79 -23.10 16.53
N HIS A 102 -18.07 -24.22 16.62
CA HIS A 102 -18.25 -25.22 17.68
C HIS A 102 -17.95 -24.68 19.09
N GLN A 103 -17.04 -23.70 19.20
CA GLN A 103 -16.70 -23.05 20.47
C GLN A 103 -17.60 -21.84 20.78
N GLY A 104 -18.61 -21.55 19.95
CA GLY A 104 -19.48 -20.38 20.12
C GLY A 104 -18.77 -19.04 19.89
N VAL A 105 -17.65 -19.03 19.17
CA VAL A 105 -16.87 -17.83 18.87
C VAL A 105 -17.36 -17.21 17.56
N ASN A 106 -17.73 -15.93 17.60
CA ASN A 106 -18.08 -15.15 16.42
C ASN A 106 -16.81 -14.63 15.74
N LEU A 107 -16.68 -14.89 14.44
CA LEU A 107 -15.54 -14.46 13.63
C LEU A 107 -15.86 -13.17 12.86
N GLU A 108 -14.98 -12.18 12.97
CA GLU A 108 -14.98 -10.99 12.13
C GLU A 108 -13.83 -11.09 11.10
N LYS A 109 -14.15 -10.86 9.83
CA LYS A 109 -13.19 -10.94 8.73
C LYS A 109 -12.65 -9.54 8.47
N GLN A 110 -11.34 -9.35 8.57
CA GLN A 110 -10.69 -8.05 8.34
C GLN A 110 -9.49 -8.18 7.41
N ILE A 111 -9.22 -7.12 6.65
CA ILE A 111 -7.97 -6.97 5.91
C ILE A 111 -6.93 -6.37 6.86
N LEU A 112 -5.78 -7.01 6.96
CA LEU A 112 -4.68 -6.50 7.77
C LEU A 112 -4.08 -5.26 7.10
N CYS A 113 -3.92 -4.18 7.86
CA CYS A 113 -3.20 -2.97 7.39
C CYS A 113 -1.69 -3.23 7.18
N GLY A 114 -1.18 -4.35 7.72
CA GLY A 114 0.22 -4.79 7.68
C GLY A 114 0.47 -5.95 6.71
N GLY A 115 1.68 -6.01 6.15
CA GLY A 115 2.17 -7.22 5.48
C GLY A 115 2.81 -8.18 6.47
N THR A 116 2.33 -9.43 6.53
CA THR A 116 3.02 -10.53 7.21
C THR A 116 3.60 -11.49 6.17
N ASP A 117 4.33 -12.52 6.61
CA ASP A 117 4.90 -13.54 5.72
C ASP A 117 3.82 -14.38 5.01
N ILE A 118 2.55 -14.27 5.42
CA ILE A 118 1.41 -14.91 4.75
C ILE A 118 1.33 -14.59 3.26
N ARG A 119 1.83 -13.42 2.84
CA ARG A 119 1.87 -13.00 1.44
C ARG A 119 2.68 -13.95 0.56
N TYR A 120 3.68 -14.63 1.12
CA TYR A 120 4.49 -15.61 0.38
C TYR A 120 3.85 -17.00 0.34
N LEU A 121 2.89 -17.28 1.22
CA LEU A 121 2.18 -18.56 1.28
C LEU A 121 0.96 -18.62 0.36
N ARG A 122 0.51 -17.48 -0.19
CA ARG A 122 -0.62 -17.40 -1.13
C ARG A 122 -0.21 -17.68 -2.60
N GLN A 123 0.90 -18.39 -2.81
CA GLN A 123 1.40 -18.78 -4.14
C GLN A 123 0.67 -20.00 -4.69
#